data_AF-A0A8C5SY19-F1
#
_entry.id   AF-A0A8C5SY19-F1
#
_cell.length_a   1.000
_cell.length_b   1.000
_cell.length_c   1.000
_cell.angle_alpha   90.00
_cell.angle_beta   90.00
_cell.angle_gamma   90.00
#
_symmetry.space_group_name_H-M   'P 1'
#
loop_
_entity.id
_entity.type
_entity.pdbx_description
1 polymer ?
#
loop_
_entity_poly.entity_id
_entity_poly.type
_entity_poly.pdbx_seq_one_letter_code
_entity_poly.pdbx_strand_id
1 'polypeptide(L)'
;QRVDQHGRVYYVDHVEKRTTWDRPEPLPPGLPICVSPLYCMHSPFSFFFFSDCCVLCDLCCFHLNITPLFFSWERRVDNMGRIYYVDHFTRTTTCQLNEKPLPEGWEMRFTVDGIPYFVDHNRRTTTYIDPRTGKSALDNGPQIAYVRDFKAKVQYFRFWCQQLSMPQHIKITVSRKTLFEDSFQQIMSLSAMDLRRRLWVIFPGEEGLDYGGVAREWFFLLSHEVLNPMYCLFEYAGKDNYCLQINPASYINPDHLKYFRFIGRFIAMALFHGKFIDTGFSLPFYKRILNKPVGLKDLESVDPEFYNSLIWVKENNIEECGLEMYFSVDKEILGEIKSHDLKSNGSNILVTEENKEEYIKLVAEWRLSRGVEEQTQAFFEGFNEILSQQYLQYFDAKELEVLLCGMQEIDLTDWQRHTIYRHYTRTSKQIVWFWQFVKEIDNEKRMRLLQFVTGTCRLPVGGFSDLMGSNGPQKFCIEKVGKENWLPRSHTCFNRLDLPPYKSYEQLKEKLLFAIEETEGFGQE
;
A
#
# COMPACT_ATOMS: atom_id res chain seq x y z
N GLN A 1 42.41 -20.03 16.52
CA GLN A 1 43.82 -19.85 16.93
C GLN A 1 44.72 -20.39 15.81
N ARG A 2 45.77 -19.67 15.43
CA ARG A 2 46.77 -20.04 14.42
C ARG A 2 48.18 -19.65 14.91
N VAL A 3 49.22 -20.14 14.24
CA VAL A 3 50.61 -19.89 14.58
C VAL A 3 51.33 -19.37 13.34
N ASP A 4 52.11 -18.30 13.50
CA ASP A 4 52.90 -17.74 12.40
C ASP A 4 54.18 -18.55 12.13
N GLN A 5 54.90 -18.20 11.07
CA GLN A 5 56.14 -18.86 10.67
C GLN A 5 57.28 -18.71 11.71
N HIS A 6 57.11 -17.84 12.70
CA HIS A 6 58.06 -17.60 13.78
C HIS A 6 57.58 -18.22 15.12
N GLY A 7 56.55 -19.07 15.09
CA GLY A 7 56.05 -19.77 16.28
C GLY A 7 55.16 -18.93 17.20
N ARG A 8 54.75 -17.73 16.79
CA ARG A 8 53.89 -16.85 17.60
C ARG A 8 52.42 -17.14 17.35
N VAL A 9 51.65 -17.22 18.44
CA VAL A 9 50.22 -17.54 18.40
C VAL A 9 49.41 -16.27 18.10
N TYR A 10 48.49 -16.35 17.15
CA TYR A 10 47.50 -15.31 16.86
C TYR A 10 46.10 -15.89 16.68
N TYR A 11 45.08 -15.05 16.78
CA TYR A 11 43.67 -15.42 16.71
C TYR A 11 43.02 -14.75 15.50
N VAL A 12 42.15 -15.49 14.81
CA VAL A 12 41.45 -15.03 13.60
C VAL A 12 39.96 -15.04 13.90
N ASP A 13 39.32 -13.89 13.72
CA ASP A 13 37.88 -13.75 13.74
C ASP A 13 37.34 -14.06 12.33
N HIS A 14 36.58 -15.16 12.21
CA HIS A 14 36.02 -15.60 10.93
C HIS A 14 34.75 -14.83 10.52
N VAL A 15 34.12 -14.10 11.44
CA VAL A 15 32.93 -13.28 11.20
C VAL A 15 33.33 -11.89 10.73
N GLU A 16 34.27 -11.24 11.42
CA GLU A 16 34.74 -9.89 11.07
C GLU A 16 35.98 -9.89 10.14
N LYS A 17 36.54 -11.07 9.84
CA LYS A 17 37.77 -11.24 9.03
C LYS A 17 38.97 -10.46 9.55
N ARG A 18 39.10 -10.31 10.88
CA ARG A 18 40.21 -9.62 11.56
C ARG A 18 41.16 -10.60 12.25
N THR A 19 42.40 -10.20 12.45
CA THR A 19 43.41 -10.99 13.18
C THR A 19 43.97 -10.21 14.37
N THR A 20 44.06 -10.84 15.54
CA THR A 20 44.61 -10.24 16.76
C THR A 20 45.65 -11.15 17.41
N TRP A 21 46.62 -10.55 18.10
CA TRP A 21 47.66 -11.28 18.86
C TRP A 21 47.22 -11.57 20.30
N ASP A 22 46.21 -10.85 20.79
CA ASP A 22 45.65 -11.05 22.12
C ASP A 22 44.57 -12.13 22.12
N ARG A 23 44.56 -12.98 23.15
CA ARG A 23 43.58 -14.07 23.27
C ARG A 23 42.19 -13.49 23.56
N PRO A 24 41.18 -13.70 22.69
CA PRO A 24 39.82 -13.25 22.95
C PRO A 24 39.24 -13.94 24.19
N GLU A 25 38.49 -13.20 25.01
CA GLU A 25 37.78 -13.77 26.15
C GLU A 25 36.65 -14.72 25.69
N PRO A 26 36.38 -15.82 26.41
CA PRO A 26 35.29 -16.72 26.08
C PRO A 26 33.93 -16.04 26.30
N LEU A 27 33.05 -16.11 25.32
CA LEU A 27 31.65 -15.68 25.46
C LEU A 27 30.92 -16.57 26.47
N PRO A 28 30.03 -16.00 27.32
CA PRO A 28 29.25 -16.79 28.26
C PRO A 28 28.31 -17.76 27.54
N PRO A 29 28.08 -18.98 28.08
CA PRO A 29 27.27 -19.99 27.41
C PRO A 29 25.78 -19.68 27.54
N GLY A 30 25.12 -19.49 26.40
CA GLY A 30 23.66 -19.54 26.29
C GLY A 30 23.00 -18.19 26.04
N LEU A 31 22.80 -17.86 24.77
CA LEU A 31 21.60 -17.26 24.19
C LEU A 31 21.82 -17.22 22.66
N PRO A 32 20.85 -17.63 21.83
CA PRO A 32 20.95 -17.41 20.39
C PRO A 32 21.08 -15.91 20.14
N ILE A 33 22.14 -15.53 19.45
CA ILE A 33 22.43 -14.14 19.09
C ILE A 33 21.38 -13.71 18.06
N CYS A 34 20.25 -13.18 18.55
CA CYS A 34 19.56 -12.12 17.84
C CYS A 34 20.48 -10.91 17.93
N VAL A 35 21.17 -10.61 16.83
CA VAL A 35 21.89 -9.33 16.70
C VAL A 35 20.83 -8.25 16.78
N SER A 36 20.76 -7.55 17.92
CA SER A 36 19.98 -6.35 18.09
C SER A 36 20.37 -5.31 17.03
N PRO A 37 19.46 -4.86 16.14
CA PRO A 37 19.79 -3.95 15.03
C PRO A 37 19.78 -2.49 15.46
N LEU A 38 20.46 -2.16 16.57
CA LEU A 38 20.52 -0.79 17.10
C LEU A 38 21.74 0.02 16.66
N TYR A 39 22.64 -0.58 15.86
CA TYR A 39 23.80 0.11 15.31
C TYR A 39 23.95 -0.19 13.81
N CYS A 40 23.19 0.55 12.99
CA CYS A 40 23.50 1.00 11.62
C CYS A 40 22.22 1.46 10.90
N MET A 41 21.58 2.53 11.37
CA MET A 41 20.54 3.25 10.61
C MET A 41 21.16 4.38 9.80
N HIS A 42 21.93 4.05 8.76
CA HIS A 42 22.56 5.05 7.88
C HIS A 42 22.27 4.86 6.38
N SER A 43 21.35 3.97 6.00
CA SER A 43 20.94 3.84 4.60
C SER A 43 19.43 3.56 4.45
N PRO A 44 18.76 4.08 3.40
CA PRO A 44 17.37 3.75 3.07
C PRO A 44 17.14 2.23 2.96
N PHE A 45 18.17 1.52 2.48
CA PHE A 45 18.19 0.06 2.38
C PHE A 45 18.01 -0.63 3.75
N SER A 46 18.73 -0.17 4.79
CA SER A 46 18.61 -0.74 6.14
C SER A 46 17.24 -0.50 6.77
N PHE A 47 16.61 0.65 6.49
CA PHE A 47 15.27 0.99 7.01
C PHE A 47 14.17 0.15 6.34
N PHE A 48 14.27 -0.05 5.02
CA PHE A 48 13.38 -0.93 4.27
C PHE A 48 13.40 -2.38 4.78
N PHE A 49 14.59 -2.91 5.11
CA PHE A 49 14.72 -4.26 5.70
C PHE A 49 14.17 -4.34 7.13
N PHE A 50 14.10 -3.24 7.88
CA PHE A 50 13.47 -3.21 9.21
C PHE A 50 11.94 -3.32 9.12
N SER A 51 11.33 -2.62 8.14
CA SER A 51 9.91 -2.81 7.77
C SER A 51 9.60 -4.29 7.50
N ASP A 52 10.46 -4.93 6.70
CA ASP A 52 10.43 -6.37 6.43
C ASP A 52 10.57 -7.22 7.69
N CYS A 53 11.50 -6.91 8.60
CA CYS A 53 11.75 -7.67 9.82
C CYS A 53 10.62 -7.55 10.86
N CYS A 54 9.98 -6.38 10.99
CA CYS A 54 8.80 -6.20 11.85
C CYS A 54 7.60 -6.95 11.28
N VAL A 55 7.37 -6.85 9.97
CA VAL A 55 6.35 -7.62 9.26
C VAL A 55 6.64 -9.12 9.36
N LEU A 56 7.91 -9.53 9.19
CA LEU A 56 8.38 -10.89 9.43
C LEU A 56 8.37 -11.27 10.90
N CYS A 57 8.30 -10.41 11.91
CA CYS A 57 8.17 -10.87 13.31
C CYS A 57 6.70 -11.19 13.60
N ASP A 58 5.79 -10.36 13.08
CA ASP A 58 4.35 -10.60 13.06
C ASP A 58 3.91 -11.67 12.06
N LEU A 59 4.75 -12.05 11.08
CA LEU A 59 4.55 -13.16 10.13
C LEU A 59 5.47 -14.39 10.37
N CYS A 60 6.60 -14.30 11.08
CA CYS A 60 7.49 -15.44 11.41
C CYS A 60 6.98 -16.22 12.61
N CYS A 61 6.27 -15.57 13.55
CA CYS A 61 5.37 -16.30 14.44
C CYS A 61 4.34 -17.16 13.66
N PHE A 62 4.13 -16.89 12.36
CA PHE A 62 3.27 -17.65 11.46
C PHE A 62 4.02 -18.54 10.45
N HIS A 63 5.35 -18.47 10.33
CA HIS A 63 6.13 -19.40 9.49
C HIS A 63 6.50 -20.70 10.21
N LEU A 64 6.43 -20.72 11.56
CA LEU A 64 6.69 -21.90 12.39
C LEU A 64 5.44 -22.66 12.83
N ASN A 65 4.24 -22.19 12.52
CA ASN A 65 3.05 -23.03 12.55
C ASN A 65 2.78 -23.49 11.12
N ILE A 66 3.10 -24.75 10.87
CA ILE A 66 2.62 -25.56 9.77
C ILE A 66 1.23 -25.05 9.36
N THR A 67 1.13 -24.54 8.14
CA THR A 67 -0.14 -24.31 7.47
C THR A 67 -1.01 -25.55 7.69
N PRO A 68 -2.17 -25.45 8.36
CA PRO A 68 -3.24 -26.29 7.91
C PRO A 68 -3.69 -25.66 6.59
N LEU A 69 -3.70 -26.43 5.50
CA LEU A 69 -4.80 -26.28 4.56
C LEU A 69 -6.10 -26.10 5.37
N PHE A 70 -7.09 -25.34 4.86
CA PHE A 70 -8.44 -25.20 5.43
C PHE A 70 -8.71 -26.35 6.39
N PHE A 71 -9.04 -26.10 7.67
CA PHE A 71 -9.10 -27.14 8.72
C PHE A 71 -9.92 -28.40 8.32
N SER A 72 -10.65 -28.38 7.21
CA SER A 72 -11.27 -29.51 6.55
C SER A 72 -10.77 -29.94 5.17
N TRP A 73 -10.00 -29.21 4.36
CA TRP A 73 -9.69 -29.64 2.98
C TRP A 73 -8.27 -30.17 2.79
N GLU A 74 -8.12 -31.42 2.37
CA GLU A 74 -6.83 -32.03 2.02
C GLU A 74 -6.71 -32.22 0.52
N ARG A 75 -5.70 -31.59 -0.10
CA ARG A 75 -5.34 -31.83 -1.50
C ARG A 75 -4.60 -33.16 -1.59
N ARG A 76 -5.14 -34.09 -2.40
CA ARG A 76 -4.52 -35.38 -2.69
C ARG A 76 -4.28 -35.55 -4.18
N VAL A 77 -3.36 -36.43 -4.52
CA VAL A 77 -3.06 -36.83 -5.89
C VAL A 77 -3.35 -38.32 -5.99
N ASP A 78 -4.12 -38.72 -6.99
CA ASP A 78 -4.39 -40.14 -7.23
C ASP A 78 -3.18 -40.84 -7.88
N ASN A 79 -3.22 -42.16 -7.95
CA ASN A 79 -2.15 -42.96 -8.57
C ASN A 79 -1.96 -42.69 -10.08
N MET A 80 -2.83 -41.87 -10.70
CA MET A 80 -2.76 -41.45 -12.10
C MET A 80 -2.29 -39.98 -12.24
N GLY A 81 -1.86 -39.33 -11.15
CA GLY A 81 -1.37 -37.96 -11.16
C GLY A 81 -2.46 -36.88 -11.17
N ARG A 82 -3.74 -37.24 -11.01
CA ARG A 82 -4.87 -36.30 -10.99
C ARG A 82 -5.06 -35.76 -9.57
N ILE A 83 -5.21 -34.45 -9.46
CA ILE A 83 -5.42 -33.75 -8.20
C ILE A 83 -6.90 -33.83 -7.83
N TYR A 84 -7.21 -34.24 -6.60
CA TYR A 84 -8.55 -34.18 -6.01
C TYR A 84 -8.49 -33.60 -4.60
N TYR A 85 -9.61 -33.04 -4.13
CA TYR A 85 -9.70 -32.38 -2.84
C TYR A 85 -10.66 -33.15 -1.93
N VAL A 86 -10.23 -33.39 -0.70
CA VAL A 86 -10.98 -34.14 0.32
C VAL A 86 -11.44 -33.17 1.39
N ASP A 87 -12.74 -32.98 1.53
CA ASP A 87 -13.33 -32.22 2.64
C ASP A 87 -13.60 -33.15 3.83
N HIS A 88 -12.76 -33.09 4.86
CA HIS A 88 -12.89 -33.78 6.14
C HIS A 88 -14.13 -33.37 6.95
N PHE A 89 -14.76 -32.23 6.69
CA PHE A 89 -15.96 -31.79 7.42
C PHE A 89 -17.23 -32.39 6.81
N THR A 90 -17.37 -32.34 5.48
CA THR A 90 -18.49 -32.96 4.77
C THR A 90 -18.25 -34.42 4.41
N ARG A 91 -17.02 -34.94 4.63
CA ARG A 91 -16.54 -36.26 4.18
C ARG A 91 -16.75 -36.49 2.69
N THR A 92 -16.64 -35.43 1.88
CA THR A 92 -16.80 -35.51 0.43
C THR A 92 -15.46 -35.36 -0.28
N THR A 93 -15.32 -36.06 -1.40
CA THR A 93 -14.17 -35.95 -2.29
C THR A 93 -14.64 -35.35 -3.60
N THR A 94 -14.09 -34.20 -3.97
CA THR A 94 -14.44 -33.54 -5.24
C THR A 94 -13.20 -33.32 -6.09
N CYS A 95 -13.34 -33.54 -7.40
CA CYS A 95 -12.31 -33.20 -8.38
C CYS A 95 -12.36 -31.71 -8.76
N GLN A 96 -13.41 -30.99 -8.33
CA GLN A 96 -13.64 -29.57 -8.60
C GLN A 96 -13.91 -28.86 -7.27
N LEU A 97 -13.14 -27.80 -6.98
CA LEU A 97 -13.56 -26.79 -6.01
C LEU A 97 -14.79 -26.11 -6.64
N ASN A 98 -15.95 -26.10 -5.97
CA ASN A 98 -17.17 -25.51 -6.53
C ASN A 98 -16.91 -24.08 -7.06
N GLU A 99 -16.90 -23.95 -8.39
CA GLU A 99 -16.31 -22.83 -9.16
C GLU A 99 -17.24 -21.61 -9.31
N LYS A 100 -18.14 -21.35 -8.35
CA LYS A 100 -18.84 -20.06 -8.36
C LYS A 100 -18.10 -19.06 -7.48
N PRO A 101 -17.47 -18.02 -8.07
CA PRO A 101 -16.91 -16.94 -7.27
C PRO A 101 -18.02 -16.36 -6.39
N LEU A 102 -17.65 -15.89 -5.19
CA LEU A 102 -18.57 -15.15 -4.35
C LEU A 102 -19.09 -13.93 -5.14
N PRO A 103 -20.35 -13.50 -4.94
CA PRO A 103 -20.84 -12.26 -5.53
C PRO A 103 -19.92 -11.09 -5.17
N GLU A 104 -19.91 -10.07 -6.02
CA GLU A 104 -19.09 -8.88 -5.81
C GLU A 104 -19.35 -8.25 -4.44
N GLY A 105 -18.27 -7.93 -3.71
CA GLY A 105 -18.33 -7.41 -2.35
C GLY A 105 -18.62 -8.44 -1.25
N TRP A 106 -18.69 -9.74 -1.54
CA TRP A 106 -18.80 -10.80 -0.53
C TRP A 106 -17.47 -11.50 -0.26
N GLU A 107 -17.09 -11.60 1.01
CA GLU A 107 -15.91 -12.33 1.51
C GLU A 107 -16.36 -13.50 2.38
N MET A 108 -15.66 -14.63 2.34
CA MET A 108 -15.90 -15.76 3.27
C MET A 108 -14.77 -15.81 4.30
N ARG A 109 -15.14 -15.86 5.58
CA ARG A 109 -14.25 -15.94 6.75
C ARG A 109 -14.63 -17.12 7.64
N PHE A 110 -13.84 -17.36 8.68
CA PHE A 110 -14.08 -18.41 9.66
C PHE A 110 -14.04 -17.85 11.09
N THR A 111 -14.91 -18.34 11.97
CA THR A 111 -14.82 -18.05 13.41
C THR A 111 -13.62 -18.76 14.03
N VAL A 112 -13.30 -18.46 15.29
CA VAL A 112 -12.25 -19.17 16.06
C VAL A 112 -12.53 -20.67 16.12
N ASP A 113 -13.81 -21.06 16.12
CA ASP A 113 -14.27 -22.44 16.12
C ASP A 113 -14.28 -23.09 14.71
N GLY A 114 -13.76 -22.39 13.69
CA GLY A 114 -13.67 -22.89 12.31
C GLY A 114 -14.99 -22.88 11.53
N ILE A 115 -16.01 -22.15 12.01
CA ILE A 115 -17.31 -22.07 11.33
C ILE A 115 -17.25 -21.00 10.24
N PRO A 116 -17.58 -21.31 8.97
CA PRO A 116 -17.58 -20.32 7.91
C PRO A 116 -18.71 -19.30 8.12
N TYR A 117 -18.39 -18.02 7.95
CA TYR A 117 -19.35 -16.92 7.86
C TYR A 117 -18.98 -16.03 6.68
N PHE A 118 -19.94 -15.26 6.20
CA PHE A 118 -19.84 -14.44 5.01
C PHE A 118 -19.97 -12.97 5.38
N VAL A 119 -19.07 -12.15 4.86
CA VAL A 119 -18.99 -10.71 5.07
C VAL A 119 -19.45 -10.03 3.79
N ASP A 120 -20.57 -9.32 3.85
CA ASP A 120 -21.03 -8.44 2.80
C ASP A 120 -20.42 -7.05 3.02
N HIS A 121 -19.40 -6.70 2.23
CA HIS A 121 -18.76 -5.39 2.26
C HIS A 121 -19.63 -4.27 1.68
N ASN A 122 -20.57 -4.59 0.79
CA ASN A 122 -21.48 -3.59 0.22
C ASN A 122 -22.44 -3.07 1.29
N ARG A 123 -22.97 -3.99 2.09
CA ARG A 123 -23.91 -3.66 3.19
C ARG A 123 -23.23 -3.52 4.54
N ARG A 124 -21.94 -3.84 4.63
CA ARG A 124 -21.12 -3.85 5.85
C ARG A 124 -21.76 -4.71 6.94
N THR A 125 -22.23 -5.88 6.54
CA THR A 125 -22.91 -6.85 7.42
C THR A 125 -22.24 -8.21 7.31
N THR A 126 -22.36 -9.03 8.35
CA THR A 126 -21.95 -10.44 8.29
C THR A 126 -23.15 -11.35 8.43
N THR A 127 -23.11 -12.51 7.79
CA THR A 127 -24.14 -13.54 7.88
C THR A 127 -23.51 -14.93 7.82
N TYR A 128 -24.14 -15.93 8.41
CA TYR A 128 -23.73 -17.33 8.24
C TYR A 128 -24.29 -17.96 6.96
N ILE A 129 -25.12 -17.22 6.21
CA ILE A 129 -25.77 -17.67 4.99
C ILE A 129 -24.82 -17.46 3.80
N ASP A 130 -24.48 -18.53 3.10
CA ASP A 130 -23.69 -18.47 1.88
C ASP A 130 -24.50 -17.76 0.77
N PRO A 131 -24.04 -16.61 0.24
CA PRO A 131 -24.77 -15.84 -0.76
C PRO A 131 -24.91 -16.57 -2.10
N ARG A 132 -24.11 -17.62 -2.35
CA ARG A 132 -24.16 -18.41 -3.60
C ARG A 132 -25.18 -19.52 -3.54
N THR A 133 -25.41 -20.08 -2.35
CA THR A 133 -26.21 -21.30 -2.17
C THR A 133 -27.44 -21.11 -1.30
N GLY A 134 -27.52 -19.99 -0.57
CA GLY A 134 -28.57 -19.71 0.40
C GLY A 134 -28.53 -20.62 1.64
N LYS A 135 -27.48 -21.45 1.79
CA LYS A 135 -27.34 -22.37 2.93
C LYS A 135 -26.66 -21.66 4.09
N SER A 136 -27.23 -21.80 5.28
CA SER A 136 -26.58 -21.32 6.50
C SER A 136 -25.55 -22.34 6.99
N ALA A 137 -24.35 -21.86 7.33
CA ALA A 137 -23.34 -22.64 8.02
C ALA A 137 -23.68 -22.84 9.52
N LEU A 138 -24.52 -21.97 10.07
CA LEU A 138 -24.95 -22.01 11.47
C LEU A 138 -26.33 -21.36 11.62
N ASP A 139 -27.29 -22.08 12.20
CA ASP A 139 -28.61 -21.52 12.53
C ASP A 139 -28.55 -20.81 13.90
N ASN A 140 -28.94 -19.53 13.95
CA ASN A 140 -28.94 -18.68 15.16
C ASN A 140 -27.56 -18.51 15.86
N GLY A 141 -26.50 -18.31 15.07
CA GLY A 141 -25.18 -17.92 15.60
C GLY A 141 -25.13 -16.49 16.19
N PRO A 142 -24.14 -16.19 17.04
CA PRO A 142 -23.93 -14.83 17.53
C PRO A 142 -23.69 -13.86 16.35
N GLN A 143 -24.26 -12.66 16.42
CA GLN A 143 -24.05 -11.65 15.38
C GLN A 143 -22.59 -11.18 15.43
N ILE A 144 -21.81 -11.55 14.41
CA ILE A 144 -20.44 -11.11 14.27
C ILE A 144 -20.47 -9.64 13.84
N ALA A 145 -19.69 -8.79 14.52
CA ALA A 145 -19.53 -7.40 14.09
C ALA A 145 -18.73 -7.39 12.78
N TYR A 146 -19.15 -6.55 11.82
CA TYR A 146 -18.33 -6.29 10.64
C TYR A 146 -17.02 -5.65 11.08
N VAL A 147 -15.90 -6.31 10.78
CA VAL A 147 -14.55 -5.79 11.04
C VAL A 147 -13.78 -5.79 9.73
N ARG A 148 -13.14 -4.65 9.42
CA ARG A 148 -12.15 -4.56 8.35
C ARG A 148 -10.84 -5.20 8.80
N ASP A 149 -10.83 -6.52 8.75
CA ASP A 149 -9.65 -7.31 9.06
C ASP A 149 -8.74 -7.38 7.83
N PHE A 150 -7.77 -6.46 7.79
CA PHE A 150 -6.76 -6.43 6.73
C PHE A 150 -5.97 -7.74 6.68
N LYS A 151 -5.70 -8.34 7.84
CA LYS A 151 -4.94 -9.59 7.95
C LYS A 151 -5.67 -10.75 7.28
N ALA A 152 -6.98 -10.89 7.49
CA ALA A 152 -7.80 -11.89 6.81
C ALA A 152 -7.77 -11.74 5.28
N LYS A 153 -7.92 -10.50 4.78
CA LYS A 153 -7.83 -10.20 3.33
C LYS A 153 -6.48 -10.58 2.76
N VAL A 154 -5.39 -10.22 3.45
CA VAL A 154 -4.02 -10.57 3.03
C VAL A 154 -3.83 -12.09 3.00
N GLN A 155 -4.30 -12.82 4.02
CA GLN A 155 -4.21 -14.29 4.05
C GLN A 155 -4.96 -14.91 2.86
N TYR A 156 -6.17 -14.44 2.57
CA TYR A 156 -6.96 -14.88 1.42
C TYR A 156 -6.26 -14.59 0.09
N PHE A 157 -5.71 -13.39 -0.06
CA PHE A 157 -4.92 -13.00 -1.23
C PHE A 157 -3.68 -13.89 -1.42
N ARG A 158 -2.93 -14.12 -0.35
CA ARG A 158 -1.73 -14.98 -0.35
C ARG A 158 -2.06 -16.42 -0.70
N PHE A 159 -3.18 -16.93 -0.21
CA PHE A 159 -3.67 -18.26 -0.57
C PHE A 159 -3.86 -18.38 -2.08
N TRP A 160 -4.54 -17.42 -2.72
CA TRP A 160 -4.72 -17.46 -4.18
C TRP A 160 -3.40 -17.33 -4.96
N CYS A 161 -2.47 -16.48 -4.50
CA CYS A 161 -1.13 -16.40 -5.12
C CYS A 161 -0.41 -17.75 -5.06
N GLN A 162 -0.52 -18.48 -3.94
CA GLN A 162 0.06 -19.82 -3.80
C GLN A 162 -0.62 -20.85 -4.72
N GLN A 163 -1.95 -20.79 -4.88
CA GLN A 163 -2.66 -21.69 -5.80
C GLN A 163 -2.30 -21.43 -7.27
N LEU A 164 -2.05 -20.16 -7.63
CA LEU A 164 -1.65 -19.75 -8.98
C LEU A 164 -0.15 -19.91 -9.24
N SER A 165 0.64 -20.27 -8.21
CA SER A 165 2.08 -20.42 -8.33
C SER A 165 2.44 -21.59 -9.23
N MET A 166 3.34 -21.33 -10.17
CA MET A 166 3.83 -22.36 -11.09
C MET A 166 5.04 -23.09 -10.48
N PRO A 167 5.23 -24.39 -10.77
CA PRO A 167 6.38 -25.13 -10.28
C PRO A 167 7.69 -24.66 -10.95
N GLN A 168 8.81 -25.04 -10.34
CA GLN A 168 10.18 -24.64 -10.73
C GLN A 168 10.47 -23.17 -10.43
N HIS A 169 11.64 -22.70 -10.88
CA HIS A 169 12.12 -21.34 -10.67
C HIS A 169 12.53 -20.70 -12.00
N ILE A 170 12.48 -19.37 -12.07
CA ILE A 170 13.09 -18.59 -13.15
C ILE A 170 14.34 -17.88 -12.65
N LYS A 171 15.34 -17.78 -13.50
CA LYS A 171 16.59 -17.05 -13.21
C LYS A 171 16.54 -15.69 -13.88
N ILE A 172 16.73 -14.63 -13.10
CA ILE A 172 16.83 -13.25 -13.57
C ILE A 172 18.25 -12.80 -13.26
N THR A 173 19.05 -12.54 -14.30
CA THR A 173 20.48 -12.20 -14.16
C THR A 173 20.68 -10.74 -14.50
N VAL A 174 20.98 -9.90 -13.52
CA VAL A 174 20.98 -8.44 -13.68
C VAL A 174 22.26 -7.83 -13.14
N SER A 175 22.84 -6.88 -13.86
CA SER A 175 23.99 -6.12 -13.37
C SER A 175 23.53 -4.90 -12.58
N ARG A 176 24.23 -4.55 -11.49
CA ARG A 176 23.92 -3.35 -10.69
C ARG A 176 24.02 -2.05 -11.49
N LYS A 177 24.84 -2.01 -12.55
CA LYS A 177 25.04 -0.80 -13.38
C LYS A 177 23.93 -0.58 -14.41
N THR A 178 23.29 -1.66 -14.84
CA THR A 178 22.28 -1.68 -15.91
C THR A 178 21.00 -2.34 -15.42
N LEU A 179 20.69 -2.13 -14.13
CA LEU A 179 19.65 -2.85 -13.41
C LEU A 179 18.30 -2.74 -14.11
N PHE A 180 17.94 -1.53 -14.55
CA PHE A 180 16.66 -1.26 -15.20
C PHE A 180 16.57 -1.94 -16.57
N GLU A 181 17.49 -1.67 -17.50
CA GLU A 181 17.52 -2.29 -18.83
C GLU A 181 17.57 -3.82 -18.78
N ASP A 182 18.44 -4.41 -17.94
CA ASP A 182 18.58 -5.86 -17.83
C ASP A 182 17.29 -6.51 -17.32
N SER A 183 16.64 -5.87 -16.34
CA SER A 183 15.36 -6.30 -15.79
C SER A 183 14.24 -6.15 -16.80
N PHE A 184 14.19 -5.03 -17.52
CA PHE A 184 13.22 -4.75 -18.56
C PHE A 184 13.26 -5.81 -19.66
N GLN A 185 14.43 -6.08 -20.23
CA GLN A 185 14.57 -7.06 -21.31
C GLN A 185 14.18 -8.48 -20.88
N GLN A 186 14.57 -8.90 -19.68
CA GLN A 186 14.24 -10.24 -19.18
C GLN A 186 12.76 -10.37 -18.83
N ILE A 187 12.17 -9.42 -18.12
CA ILE A 187 10.77 -9.53 -17.69
C ILE A 187 9.82 -9.41 -18.89
N MET A 188 10.15 -8.58 -19.87
CA MET A 188 9.32 -8.43 -21.07
C MET A 188 9.45 -9.62 -22.04
N SER A 189 10.58 -10.33 -22.04
CA SER A 189 10.75 -11.56 -22.86
C SER A 189 10.12 -12.80 -22.22
N LEU A 190 9.91 -12.81 -20.91
CA LEU A 190 9.25 -13.91 -20.20
C LEU A 190 7.73 -13.89 -20.38
N SER A 191 7.13 -15.09 -20.35
CA SER A 191 5.68 -15.25 -20.35
C SER A 191 5.11 -14.92 -18.96
N ALA A 192 3.85 -14.47 -18.91
CA ALA A 192 3.17 -14.16 -17.65
C ALA A 192 3.10 -15.36 -16.68
N MET A 193 3.01 -16.59 -17.22
CA MET A 193 3.02 -17.82 -16.41
C MET A 193 4.39 -18.07 -15.78
N ASP A 194 5.48 -17.77 -16.49
CA ASP A 194 6.83 -17.95 -15.97
C ASP A 194 7.15 -16.97 -14.85
N LEU A 195 6.59 -15.75 -14.92
CA LEU A 195 6.72 -14.75 -13.85
C LEU A 195 5.98 -15.14 -12.55
N ARG A 196 5.09 -16.15 -12.60
CA ARG A 196 4.43 -16.75 -11.41
C ARG A 196 5.22 -17.92 -10.81
N ARG A 197 6.37 -18.30 -11.40
CA ARG A 197 7.30 -19.27 -10.80
C ARG A 197 8.17 -18.59 -9.75
N ARG A 198 8.82 -19.39 -8.91
CA ARG A 198 9.75 -18.85 -7.90
C ARG A 198 10.86 -18.04 -8.58
N LEU A 199 11.06 -16.80 -8.14
CA LEU A 199 12.11 -15.92 -8.67
C LEU A 199 13.47 -16.26 -8.07
N TRP A 200 14.50 -16.32 -8.91
CA TRP A 200 15.88 -16.49 -8.51
C TRP A 200 16.72 -15.39 -9.13
N VAL A 201 17.10 -14.40 -8.32
CA VAL A 201 17.80 -13.21 -8.83
C VAL A 201 19.30 -13.37 -8.63
N ILE A 202 20.08 -13.08 -9.67
CA ILE A 202 21.53 -13.26 -9.70
C ILE A 202 22.18 -11.94 -10.10
N PHE A 203 23.02 -11.40 -9.22
CA PHE A 203 23.95 -10.32 -9.56
C PHE A 203 25.29 -10.93 -9.99
N PRO A 204 25.70 -10.81 -11.27
CA PRO A 204 26.95 -11.36 -11.74
C PRO A 204 28.14 -10.84 -10.93
N GLY A 205 28.99 -11.76 -10.47
CA GLY A 205 30.18 -11.44 -9.66
C GLY A 205 29.94 -11.42 -8.15
N GLU A 206 28.70 -11.64 -7.69
CA GLU A 206 28.36 -11.72 -6.27
C GLU A 206 27.90 -13.14 -5.90
N GLU A 207 28.55 -13.76 -4.92
CA GLU A 207 28.10 -15.04 -4.37
C GLU A 207 26.93 -14.80 -3.39
N GLY A 208 25.70 -14.85 -3.91
CA GLY A 208 24.47 -14.80 -3.13
C GLY A 208 23.79 -16.17 -3.05
N LEU A 209 23.71 -16.76 -1.87
CA LEU A 209 22.77 -17.87 -1.62
C LEU A 209 21.38 -17.27 -1.47
N ASP A 210 20.60 -17.26 -2.55
CA ASP A 210 19.31 -16.57 -2.60
C ASP A 210 18.20 -17.34 -1.84
N TYR A 211 18.22 -17.21 -0.52
CA TYR A 211 17.09 -17.52 0.36
C TYR A 211 16.00 -16.44 0.32
N GLY A 212 15.97 -15.59 -0.73
CA GLY A 212 15.02 -14.50 -0.92
C GLY A 212 15.53 -13.12 -0.50
N GLY A 213 16.77 -12.99 -0.03
CA GLY A 213 17.41 -11.71 0.27
C GLY A 213 17.77 -10.92 -0.99
N VAL A 214 18.33 -11.61 -2.00
CA VAL A 214 18.75 -10.98 -3.26
C VAL A 214 17.54 -10.52 -4.06
N ALA A 215 16.48 -11.34 -4.10
CA ALA A 215 15.22 -10.93 -4.71
C ALA A 215 14.62 -9.68 -4.05
N ARG A 216 14.66 -9.57 -2.72
CA ARG A 216 14.16 -8.37 -2.00
C ARG A 216 14.94 -7.12 -2.36
N GLU A 217 16.26 -7.22 -2.34
CA GLU A 217 17.13 -6.12 -2.76
C GLU A 217 16.84 -5.69 -4.20
N TRP A 218 16.64 -6.64 -5.10
CA TRP A 218 16.29 -6.35 -6.49
C TRP A 218 14.97 -5.59 -6.62
N PHE A 219 13.91 -5.99 -5.90
CA PHE A 219 12.65 -5.23 -5.89
C PHE A 219 12.85 -3.81 -5.36
N PHE A 220 13.62 -3.63 -4.29
CA PHE A 220 13.91 -2.32 -3.72
C PHE A 220 14.71 -1.42 -4.67
N LEU A 221 15.78 -1.93 -5.28
CA LEU A 221 16.62 -1.14 -6.18
C LEU A 221 15.86 -0.80 -7.47
N LEU A 222 15.17 -1.77 -8.06
CA LEU A 222 14.41 -1.55 -9.28
C LEU A 222 13.25 -0.57 -9.05
N SER A 223 12.62 -0.59 -7.87
CA SER A 223 11.56 0.37 -7.54
C SER A 223 12.04 1.82 -7.47
N HIS A 224 13.34 2.06 -7.23
CA HIS A 224 13.93 3.39 -7.32
C HIS A 224 14.32 3.75 -8.76
N GLU A 225 14.89 2.81 -9.51
CA GLU A 225 15.29 3.03 -10.90
C GLU A 225 14.10 3.38 -11.82
N VAL A 226 12.91 2.82 -11.56
CA VAL A 226 11.71 3.16 -12.35
C VAL A 226 11.29 4.63 -12.21
N LEU A 227 11.79 5.33 -11.18
CA LEU A 227 11.53 6.76 -10.92
C LEU A 227 12.60 7.68 -11.53
N ASN A 228 13.57 7.13 -12.25
CA ASN A 228 14.64 7.91 -12.84
C ASN A 228 14.06 8.92 -13.86
N PRO A 229 14.29 10.25 -13.66
CA PRO A 229 13.75 11.29 -14.55
C PRO A 229 14.17 11.14 -16.01
N MET A 230 15.27 10.44 -16.29
CA MET A 230 15.77 10.22 -17.65
C MET A 230 14.80 9.41 -18.52
N TYR A 231 13.98 8.55 -17.93
CA TYR A 231 12.98 7.78 -18.68
C TYR A 231 11.70 8.58 -18.96
N CYS A 232 11.53 9.75 -18.35
CA CYS A 232 10.37 10.64 -18.49
C CYS A 232 9.01 9.99 -18.17
N LEU A 233 8.98 8.93 -17.34
CA LEU A 233 7.76 8.17 -17.06
C LEU A 233 6.88 8.83 -15.99
N PHE A 234 7.52 9.33 -14.93
CA PHE A 234 6.83 9.93 -13.79
C PHE A 234 7.28 11.36 -13.56
N GLU A 235 6.43 12.12 -12.91
CA GLU A 235 6.72 13.46 -12.40
C GLU A 235 6.20 13.60 -10.97
N TYR A 236 6.74 14.58 -10.24
CA TYR A 236 6.25 14.93 -8.91
C TYR A 236 5.27 16.08 -9.03
N ALA A 237 4.12 15.94 -8.39
CA ALA A 237 3.09 16.97 -8.40
C ALA A 237 3.43 18.13 -7.43
N GLY A 238 4.14 17.84 -6.33
CA GLY A 238 4.58 18.83 -5.35
C GLY A 238 6.08 19.15 -5.42
N LYS A 239 6.54 20.01 -4.49
CA LYS A 239 7.98 20.28 -4.31
C LYS A 239 8.66 19.08 -3.63
N ASP A 240 9.95 18.88 -3.92
CA ASP A 240 10.85 17.93 -3.21
C ASP A 240 10.35 16.47 -3.15
N ASN A 241 10.16 15.84 -4.32
CA ASN A 241 9.76 14.42 -4.48
C ASN A 241 8.40 14.04 -3.84
N TYR A 242 7.51 15.00 -3.61
CA TYR A 242 6.20 14.76 -3.02
C TYR A 242 5.15 14.42 -4.08
N CYS A 243 4.41 13.32 -3.84
CA CYS A 243 3.29 12.83 -4.66
C CYS A 243 3.68 12.47 -6.10
N LEU A 244 4.01 11.20 -6.33
CA LEU A 244 4.37 10.69 -7.65
C LEU A 244 3.14 10.46 -8.53
N GLN A 245 3.18 10.96 -9.76
CA GLN A 245 2.16 10.75 -10.78
C GLN A 245 2.78 10.39 -12.13
N ILE A 246 1.99 9.75 -13.00
CA ILE A 246 2.39 9.50 -14.39
C ILE A 246 2.59 10.85 -15.07
N ASN A 247 3.71 11.01 -15.77
CA ASN A 247 3.99 12.20 -16.55
C ASN A 247 3.13 12.20 -17.84
N PRO A 248 2.23 13.19 -18.02
CA PRO A 248 1.46 13.33 -19.27
C PRO A 248 2.36 13.53 -20.50
N ALA A 249 3.57 14.07 -20.31
CA ALA A 249 4.57 14.24 -21.34
C ALA A 249 5.48 13.02 -21.57
N SER A 250 5.15 11.86 -21.00
CA SER A 250 5.93 10.63 -21.19
C SER A 250 6.06 10.18 -22.65
N TYR A 251 5.18 10.63 -23.55
CA TYR A 251 5.26 10.38 -24.99
C TYR A 251 6.56 10.89 -25.65
N ILE A 252 7.31 11.77 -24.96
CA ILE A 252 8.67 12.17 -25.38
C ILE A 252 9.56 10.93 -25.53
N ASN A 253 9.33 9.91 -24.70
CA ASN A 253 9.96 8.61 -24.83
C ASN A 253 9.09 7.71 -25.74
N PRO A 254 9.58 7.31 -26.93
CA PRO A 254 8.79 6.52 -27.88
C PRO A 254 8.42 5.12 -27.35
N ASP A 255 9.17 4.60 -26.38
CA ASP A 255 8.92 3.30 -25.75
C ASP A 255 8.18 3.41 -24.41
N HIS A 256 7.66 4.60 -24.04
CA HIS A 256 7.01 4.82 -22.74
C HIS A 256 5.91 3.81 -22.42
N LEU A 257 5.07 3.42 -23.38
CA LEU A 257 4.02 2.42 -23.17
C LEU A 257 4.59 1.03 -22.83
N LYS A 258 5.70 0.64 -23.44
CA LYS A 258 6.38 -0.62 -23.11
C LYS A 258 6.94 -0.58 -21.69
N TYR A 259 7.49 0.56 -21.28
CA TYR A 259 7.95 0.76 -19.90
C TYR A 259 6.79 0.71 -18.90
N PHE A 260 5.64 1.32 -19.20
CA PHE A 260 4.46 1.21 -18.33
C PHE A 260 3.96 -0.23 -18.21
N ARG A 261 3.92 -0.99 -19.31
CA ARG A 261 3.59 -2.42 -19.28
C ARG A 261 4.58 -3.22 -18.44
N PHE A 262 5.87 -2.93 -18.55
CA PHE A 262 6.91 -3.51 -17.69
C PHE A 262 6.68 -3.18 -16.21
N ILE A 263 6.40 -1.92 -15.88
CA ILE A 263 6.11 -1.48 -14.50
C ILE A 263 4.86 -2.18 -13.96
N GLY A 264 3.83 -2.35 -14.80
CA GLY A 264 2.63 -3.14 -14.47
C GLY A 264 2.98 -4.57 -14.08
N ARG A 265 3.79 -5.26 -14.89
CA ARG A 265 4.31 -6.60 -14.57
C ARG A 265 5.12 -6.60 -13.28
N PHE A 266 6.02 -5.64 -13.10
CA PHE A 266 6.88 -5.53 -11.92
C PHE A 266 6.08 -5.37 -10.62
N ILE A 267 5.10 -4.47 -10.58
CA ILE A 267 4.23 -4.28 -9.40
C ILE A 267 3.38 -5.53 -9.15
N ALA A 268 2.83 -6.16 -10.19
CA ALA A 268 2.09 -7.40 -10.03
C ALA A 268 2.97 -8.54 -9.50
N MET A 269 4.25 -8.62 -9.91
CA MET A 269 5.23 -9.56 -9.36
C MET A 269 5.51 -9.28 -7.88
N ALA A 270 5.66 -8.02 -7.49
CA ALA A 270 5.89 -7.63 -6.09
C ALA A 270 4.74 -8.12 -5.21
N LEU A 271 3.51 -7.86 -5.63
CA LEU A 271 2.30 -8.35 -4.97
C LEU A 271 2.25 -9.88 -4.92
N PHE A 272 2.44 -10.55 -6.06
CA PHE A 272 2.32 -12.00 -6.17
C PHE A 272 3.34 -12.75 -5.29
N HIS A 273 4.61 -12.34 -5.34
CA HIS A 273 5.70 -12.97 -4.59
C HIS A 273 5.84 -12.48 -3.15
N GLY A 274 5.05 -11.47 -2.76
CA GLY A 274 5.09 -10.88 -1.43
C GLY A 274 6.40 -10.20 -1.13
N LYS A 275 6.83 -9.36 -2.07
CA LYS A 275 8.01 -8.50 -1.95
C LYS A 275 7.55 -7.07 -1.90
N PHE A 276 8.14 -6.29 -1.02
CA PHE A 276 7.83 -4.88 -0.92
C PHE A 276 8.61 -4.09 -1.98
N ILE A 277 8.08 -2.92 -2.31
CA ILE A 277 8.72 -1.92 -3.16
C ILE A 277 8.69 -0.60 -2.42
N ASP A 278 9.68 0.26 -2.68
CA ASP A 278 9.73 1.60 -2.11
C ASP A 278 9.44 2.65 -3.20
N THR A 279 8.24 2.54 -3.76
CA THR A 279 7.71 3.52 -4.72
C THR A 279 6.60 4.31 -4.06
N GLY A 280 6.78 5.63 -4.03
CA GLY A 280 5.82 6.57 -3.43
C GLY A 280 4.65 6.95 -4.31
N PHE A 281 3.91 5.97 -4.82
CA PHE A 281 2.72 6.26 -5.60
C PHE A 281 1.67 6.98 -4.75
N SER A 282 0.93 7.87 -5.40
CA SER A 282 -0.15 8.60 -4.77
C SER A 282 -1.37 7.70 -4.54
N LEU A 283 -2.20 8.00 -3.53
CA LEU A 283 -3.48 7.28 -3.29
C LEU A 283 -4.41 7.21 -4.52
N PRO A 284 -4.56 8.27 -5.35
CA PRO A 284 -5.31 8.16 -6.60
C PRO A 284 -4.78 7.08 -7.54
N PHE A 285 -3.46 6.86 -7.57
CA PHE A 285 -2.87 5.80 -8.38
C PHE A 285 -3.29 4.41 -7.88
N TYR A 286 -3.25 4.16 -6.57
CA TYR A 286 -3.76 2.90 -6.00
C TYR A 286 -5.26 2.72 -6.21
N LYS A 287 -6.06 3.79 -6.13
CA LYS A 287 -7.49 3.74 -6.48
C LYS A 287 -7.73 3.29 -7.91
N ARG A 288 -6.93 3.79 -8.86
CA ARG A 288 -6.96 3.29 -10.24
C ARG A 288 -6.63 1.81 -10.30
N ILE A 289 -5.59 1.36 -9.58
CA ILE A 289 -5.21 -0.06 -9.54
C ILE A 289 -6.37 -0.96 -9.08
N LEU A 290 -7.26 -0.43 -8.24
CA LEU A 290 -8.43 -1.13 -7.72
C LEU A 290 -9.71 -0.90 -8.55
N ASN A 291 -9.63 -0.18 -9.68
CA ASN A 291 -10.79 0.27 -10.47
C ASN A 291 -11.82 1.04 -9.62
N LYS A 292 -11.34 1.79 -8.62
CA LYS A 292 -12.17 2.64 -7.78
C LYS A 292 -12.24 4.06 -8.36
N PRO A 293 -13.41 4.72 -8.26
CA PRO A 293 -13.54 6.09 -8.72
C PRO A 293 -12.65 7.02 -7.90
N VAL A 294 -11.98 7.92 -8.61
CA VAL A 294 -11.24 9.03 -8.00
C VAL A 294 -12.19 10.22 -7.84
N GLY A 295 -12.04 10.98 -6.75
CA GLY A 295 -12.94 12.10 -6.44
C GLY A 295 -12.22 13.37 -6.01
N LEU A 296 -13.00 14.38 -5.63
CA LEU A 296 -12.48 15.70 -5.24
C LEU A 296 -11.45 15.64 -4.11
N LYS A 297 -11.64 14.78 -3.09
CA LYS A 297 -10.67 14.64 -1.99
C LYS A 297 -9.32 14.11 -2.44
N ASP A 298 -9.29 13.30 -3.49
CA ASP A 298 -8.06 12.72 -4.01
C ASP A 298 -7.19 13.79 -4.70
N LEU A 299 -7.84 14.82 -5.25
CA LEU A 299 -7.19 15.97 -5.85
C LEU A 299 -6.39 16.79 -4.85
N GLU A 300 -6.80 16.86 -3.57
CA GLU A 300 -6.05 17.59 -2.53
C GLU A 300 -4.59 17.13 -2.49
N SER A 301 -4.35 15.82 -2.60
CA SER A 301 -3.01 15.22 -2.53
C SER A 301 -2.14 15.45 -3.78
N VAL A 302 -2.76 15.73 -4.92
CA VAL A 302 -2.09 15.88 -6.22
C VAL A 302 -1.88 17.34 -6.57
N ASP A 303 -2.94 18.14 -6.50
CA ASP A 303 -2.95 19.55 -6.86
C ASP A 303 -3.74 20.35 -5.80
N PRO A 304 -3.07 20.75 -4.70
CA PRO A 304 -3.72 21.45 -3.60
C PRO A 304 -4.32 22.80 -4.00
N GLU A 305 -3.68 23.52 -4.94
CA GLU A 305 -4.14 24.83 -5.41
C GLU A 305 -5.43 24.71 -6.21
N PHE A 306 -5.49 23.72 -7.11
CA PHE A 306 -6.69 23.43 -7.88
C PHE A 306 -7.81 22.87 -7.00
N TYR A 307 -7.48 22.03 -6.02
CA TYR A 307 -8.43 21.55 -5.01
C TYR A 307 -9.08 22.71 -4.24
N ASN A 308 -8.28 23.67 -3.75
CA ASN A 308 -8.78 24.84 -3.02
C ASN A 308 -9.71 25.70 -3.90
N SER A 309 -9.39 25.84 -5.18
CA SER A 309 -10.26 26.54 -6.14
C SER A 309 -11.62 25.86 -6.28
N LEU A 310 -11.66 24.53 -6.40
CA LEU A 310 -12.92 23.77 -6.48
C LEU A 310 -13.71 23.77 -5.17
N ILE A 311 -13.03 23.72 -4.03
CA ILE A 311 -13.68 23.86 -2.71
C ILE A 311 -14.30 25.25 -2.56
N TRP A 312 -13.61 26.30 -3.00
CA TRP A 312 -14.16 27.64 -2.99
C TRP A 312 -15.43 27.73 -3.85
N VAL A 313 -15.43 27.15 -5.05
CA VAL A 313 -16.63 27.05 -5.91
C VAL A 313 -17.74 26.26 -5.22
N LYS A 314 -17.41 25.20 -4.47
CA LYS A 314 -18.39 24.42 -3.71
C LYS A 314 -19.05 25.25 -2.60
N GLU A 315 -18.25 25.99 -1.82
CA GLU A 315 -18.68 26.66 -0.59
C GLU A 315 -19.31 28.05 -0.80
N ASN A 316 -19.06 28.69 -1.95
CA ASN A 316 -19.56 30.04 -2.26
C ASN A 316 -20.69 29.99 -3.29
N ASN A 317 -21.53 31.02 -3.30
CA ASN A 317 -22.57 31.20 -4.32
C ASN A 317 -21.96 31.82 -5.58
N ILE A 318 -21.88 31.05 -6.66
CA ILE A 318 -21.23 31.47 -7.91
C ILE A 318 -22.02 32.55 -8.66
N GLU A 319 -23.36 32.55 -8.50
CA GLU A 319 -24.26 33.50 -9.17
C GLU A 319 -24.13 34.90 -8.56
N GLU A 320 -23.98 34.99 -7.23
CA GLU A 320 -23.75 36.26 -6.52
C GLU A 320 -22.37 36.86 -6.84
N CYS A 321 -21.39 36.00 -7.15
CA CYS A 321 -20.03 36.42 -7.48
C CYS A 321 -19.87 36.86 -8.95
N GLY A 322 -20.88 36.63 -9.80
CA GLY A 322 -20.80 36.95 -11.24
C GLY A 322 -19.76 36.12 -12.00
N LEU A 323 -19.46 34.91 -11.53
CA LEU A 323 -18.54 33.99 -12.20
C LEU A 323 -19.25 33.23 -13.32
N GLU A 324 -19.01 33.64 -14.57
CA GLU A 324 -19.43 32.85 -15.74
C GLU A 324 -18.44 31.71 -15.97
N MET A 325 -18.83 30.51 -15.53
CA MET A 325 -18.11 29.26 -15.79
C MET A 325 -18.96 28.37 -16.70
N TYR A 326 -18.32 27.59 -17.56
CA TYR A 326 -18.98 26.63 -18.44
C TYR A 326 -18.44 25.22 -18.19
N PHE A 327 -19.13 24.19 -18.67
CA PHE A 327 -18.68 22.79 -18.59
C PHE A 327 -17.56 22.48 -19.60
N SER A 328 -16.54 23.34 -19.67
CA SER A 328 -15.32 23.16 -20.45
C SER A 328 -14.09 23.56 -19.62
N VAL A 329 -12.95 22.97 -19.98
CA VAL A 329 -11.67 23.23 -19.34
C VAL A 329 -10.59 23.42 -20.39
N ASP A 330 -9.75 24.43 -20.18
CA ASP A 330 -8.64 24.71 -21.07
C ASP A 330 -7.40 23.94 -20.63
N LYS A 331 -6.76 23.28 -21.61
CA LYS A 331 -5.50 22.55 -21.41
C LYS A 331 -4.45 23.16 -22.30
N GLU A 332 -3.39 23.66 -21.68
CA GLU A 332 -2.18 24.04 -22.38
C GLU A 332 -1.35 22.78 -22.69
N ILE A 333 -1.14 22.50 -23.97
CA ILE A 333 -0.26 21.42 -24.44
C ILE A 333 0.78 22.07 -25.34
N LEU A 334 2.05 22.07 -24.93
CA LEU A 334 3.17 22.61 -25.72
C LEU A 334 2.97 24.08 -26.14
N GLY A 335 2.28 24.88 -25.32
CA GLY A 335 1.98 26.29 -25.59
C GLY A 335 0.70 26.54 -26.41
N GLU A 336 0.01 25.49 -26.89
CA GLU A 336 -1.32 25.62 -27.48
C GLU A 336 -2.40 25.38 -26.44
N ILE A 337 -3.32 26.33 -26.29
CA ILE A 337 -4.50 26.20 -25.44
C ILE A 337 -5.59 25.46 -26.23
N LYS A 338 -5.91 24.23 -25.81
CA LYS A 338 -7.05 23.46 -26.34
C LYS A 338 -8.15 23.40 -25.29
N SER A 339 -9.36 23.81 -25.68
CA SER A 339 -10.54 23.67 -24.84
C SER A 339 -11.10 22.25 -24.96
N HIS A 340 -11.45 21.65 -23.81
CA HIS A 340 -12.02 20.32 -23.72
C HIS A 340 -13.38 20.39 -23.01
N ASP A 341 -14.42 19.95 -23.71
CA ASP A 341 -15.77 19.81 -23.16
C ASP A 341 -15.83 18.68 -22.13
N LEU A 342 -16.26 18.99 -20.91
CA LEU A 342 -16.40 18.00 -19.82
C LEU A 342 -17.59 17.05 -20.04
N LYS A 343 -18.60 17.52 -20.77
CA LYS A 343 -19.78 16.75 -21.21
C LYS A 343 -20.22 17.21 -22.59
N SER A 344 -21.14 16.49 -23.21
CA SER A 344 -21.62 16.83 -24.56
C SER A 344 -22.11 18.28 -24.64
N ASN A 345 -21.52 19.08 -25.54
CA ASN A 345 -21.76 20.53 -25.68
C ASN A 345 -21.46 21.34 -24.40
N GLY A 346 -20.48 20.89 -23.60
CA GLY A 346 -20.15 21.48 -22.30
C GLY A 346 -19.79 22.98 -22.36
N SER A 347 -19.10 23.42 -23.41
CA SER A 347 -18.78 24.84 -23.63
C SER A 347 -20.00 25.76 -23.71
N ASN A 348 -21.20 25.23 -24.01
CA ASN A 348 -22.43 26.02 -24.09
C ASN A 348 -23.31 25.92 -22.83
N ILE A 349 -22.90 25.11 -21.85
CA ILE A 349 -23.69 24.85 -20.65
C ILE A 349 -23.08 25.67 -19.51
N LEU A 350 -23.82 26.68 -19.05
CA LEU A 350 -23.41 27.53 -17.92
C LEU A 350 -23.47 26.74 -16.61
N VAL A 351 -22.46 26.92 -15.77
CA VAL A 351 -22.44 26.40 -14.41
C VAL A 351 -23.32 27.26 -13.52
N THR A 352 -24.31 26.66 -12.89
CA THR A 352 -25.28 27.28 -11.96
C THR A 352 -25.17 26.63 -10.59
N GLU A 353 -25.78 27.23 -9.57
CA GLU A 353 -25.77 26.63 -8.22
C GLU A 353 -26.37 25.21 -8.18
N GLU A 354 -27.34 24.93 -9.06
CA GLU A 354 -27.97 23.61 -9.17
C GLU A 354 -27.05 22.54 -9.79
N ASN A 355 -26.14 22.93 -10.69
CA ASN A 355 -25.31 21.99 -11.45
C ASN A 355 -23.82 22.02 -11.07
N LYS A 356 -23.40 22.92 -10.16
CA LYS A 356 -21.99 23.08 -9.78
C LYS A 356 -21.36 21.82 -9.19
N GLU A 357 -22.13 20.97 -8.50
CA GLU A 357 -21.61 19.70 -7.98
C GLU A 357 -21.21 18.74 -9.11
N GLU A 358 -21.99 18.70 -10.19
CA GLU A 358 -21.66 17.91 -11.39
C GLU A 358 -20.39 18.46 -12.05
N TYR A 359 -20.29 19.78 -12.18
CA TYR A 359 -19.10 20.45 -12.71
C TYR A 359 -17.85 20.09 -11.91
N ILE A 360 -17.89 20.25 -10.58
CA ILE A 360 -16.76 19.94 -9.69
C ILE A 360 -16.33 18.48 -9.84
N LYS A 361 -17.28 17.55 -9.92
CA LYS A 361 -16.98 16.12 -10.11
C LYS A 361 -16.27 15.86 -11.44
N LEU A 362 -16.81 16.38 -12.54
CA LEU A 362 -16.24 16.18 -13.89
C LEU A 362 -14.86 16.82 -14.01
N VAL A 363 -14.67 18.01 -13.45
CA VAL A 363 -13.37 18.69 -13.43
C VAL A 363 -12.34 17.91 -12.61
N ALA A 364 -12.72 17.39 -11.44
CA ALA A 364 -11.82 16.59 -10.61
C ALA A 364 -11.41 15.29 -11.31
N GLU A 365 -12.37 14.59 -11.92
CA GLU A 365 -12.12 13.37 -12.69
C GLU A 365 -11.19 13.65 -13.87
N TRP A 366 -11.49 14.68 -14.67
CA TRP A 366 -10.66 15.10 -15.79
C TRP A 366 -9.24 15.49 -15.36
N ARG A 367 -9.09 16.25 -14.27
CA ARG A 367 -7.77 16.71 -13.81
C ARG A 367 -6.87 15.55 -13.42
N LEU A 368 -7.45 14.50 -12.87
CA LEU A 368 -6.73 13.29 -12.51
C LEU A 368 -6.45 12.44 -13.76
N SER A 369 -7.41 12.23 -14.66
CA SER A 369 -7.24 11.33 -15.81
C SER A 369 -6.45 11.91 -16.99
N ARG A 370 -6.37 13.24 -17.13
CA ARG A 370 -5.89 13.89 -18.35
C ARG A 370 -4.49 13.44 -18.81
N GLY A 371 -4.41 12.99 -20.06
CA GLY A 371 -3.14 12.76 -20.77
C GLY A 371 -2.30 11.61 -20.22
N VAL A 372 -2.91 10.73 -19.41
CA VAL A 372 -2.26 9.56 -18.83
C VAL A 372 -3.03 8.26 -19.11
N GLU A 373 -4.04 8.31 -19.98
CA GLU A 373 -4.95 7.21 -20.26
C GLU A 373 -4.23 6.03 -20.93
N GLU A 374 -3.44 6.27 -21.97
CA GLU A 374 -2.68 5.23 -22.68
C GLU A 374 -1.61 4.58 -21.78
N GLN A 375 -0.93 5.41 -20.98
CA GLN A 375 0.07 4.97 -20.01
C GLN A 375 -0.57 4.09 -18.92
N THR A 376 -1.72 4.53 -18.42
CA THR A 376 -2.50 3.81 -17.41
C THR A 376 -2.99 2.47 -17.97
N GLN A 377 -3.49 2.46 -19.22
CA GLN A 377 -3.92 1.25 -19.90
C GLN A 377 -2.75 0.27 -20.11
N ALA A 378 -1.61 0.73 -20.61
CA ALA A 378 -0.42 -0.10 -20.80
C ALA A 378 0.09 -0.70 -19.48
N PHE A 379 0.05 0.08 -18.40
CA PHE A 379 0.32 -0.41 -17.05
C PHE A 379 -0.64 -1.55 -16.67
N PHE A 380 -1.94 -1.38 -16.89
CA PHE A 380 -2.94 -2.40 -16.55
C PHE A 380 -2.83 -3.67 -17.39
N GLU A 381 -2.46 -3.55 -18.66
CA GLU A 381 -2.18 -4.71 -19.51
C GLU A 381 -1.06 -5.55 -18.89
N GLY A 382 0.04 -4.92 -18.47
CA GLY A 382 1.14 -5.62 -17.82
C GLY A 382 0.78 -6.20 -16.45
N PHE A 383 -0.01 -5.46 -15.67
CA PHE A 383 -0.43 -5.89 -14.33
C PHE A 383 -1.35 -7.12 -14.38
N ASN A 384 -2.41 -7.04 -15.19
CA ASN A 384 -3.46 -8.05 -15.27
C ASN A 384 -2.99 -9.38 -15.89
N GLU A 385 -1.91 -9.35 -16.67
CA GLU A 385 -1.26 -10.57 -17.17
C GLU A 385 -0.80 -11.50 -16.03
N ILE A 386 -0.24 -10.93 -14.96
CA ILE A 386 0.32 -11.71 -13.85
C ILE A 386 -0.71 -11.89 -12.75
N LEU A 387 -1.38 -10.81 -12.36
CA LEU A 387 -2.34 -10.80 -11.26
C LEU A 387 -3.62 -10.10 -11.72
N SER A 388 -4.70 -10.87 -11.85
CA SER A 388 -6.00 -10.30 -12.19
C SER A 388 -6.53 -9.43 -11.05
N GLN A 389 -7.08 -8.28 -11.41
CA GLN A 389 -7.66 -7.30 -10.49
C GLN A 389 -8.76 -7.87 -9.57
N GLN A 390 -9.43 -8.96 -9.97
CA GLN A 390 -10.45 -9.64 -9.15
C GLN A 390 -9.93 -10.06 -7.77
N TYR A 391 -8.63 -10.37 -7.64
CA TYR A 391 -8.04 -10.76 -6.36
C TYR A 391 -7.82 -9.57 -5.42
N LEU A 392 -7.91 -8.35 -5.95
CA LEU A 392 -7.70 -7.11 -5.21
C LEU A 392 -8.99 -6.37 -4.86
N GLN A 393 -10.15 -6.86 -5.33
CA GLN A 393 -11.45 -6.18 -5.19
C GLN A 393 -11.83 -5.81 -3.75
N TYR A 394 -11.31 -6.54 -2.76
CA TYR A 394 -11.61 -6.34 -1.35
C TYR A 394 -10.69 -5.34 -0.65
N PHE A 395 -9.59 -4.95 -1.29
CA PHE A 395 -8.65 -4.00 -0.74
C PHE A 395 -9.13 -2.57 -1.03
N ASP A 396 -8.91 -1.67 -0.08
CA ASP A 396 -8.92 -0.24 -0.36
C ASP A 396 -7.53 0.27 -0.77
N ALA A 397 -7.48 1.53 -1.22
CA ALA A 397 -6.23 2.11 -1.72
C ALA A 397 -5.12 2.17 -0.65
N LYS A 398 -5.49 2.32 0.62
CA LYS A 398 -4.55 2.38 1.75
C LYS A 398 -4.04 0.99 2.11
N GLU A 399 -4.92 0.00 2.10
CA GLU A 399 -4.57 -1.40 2.30
C GLU A 399 -3.66 -1.91 1.17
N LEU A 400 -3.91 -1.50 -0.08
CA LEU A 400 -3.05 -1.83 -1.22
C LEU A 400 -1.66 -1.17 -1.11
N GLU A 401 -1.59 0.08 -0.67
CA GLU A 401 -0.32 0.76 -0.38
C GLU A 401 0.49 -0.03 0.65
N VAL A 402 -0.13 -0.44 1.76
CA VAL A 402 0.52 -1.25 2.80
C VAL A 402 0.95 -2.62 2.27
N LEU A 403 0.15 -3.25 1.41
CA LEU A 403 0.49 -4.53 0.80
C LEU A 403 1.74 -4.44 -0.11
N LEU A 404 1.98 -3.27 -0.71
CA LEU A 404 3.12 -3.00 -1.59
C LEU A 404 4.34 -2.46 -0.85
N CYS A 405 4.16 -1.57 0.13
CA CYS A 405 5.26 -0.88 0.81
C CYS A 405 5.67 -1.56 2.13
N GLY A 406 4.83 -2.46 2.66
CA GLY A 406 5.03 -3.11 3.95
C GLY A 406 4.50 -2.29 5.12
N MET A 407 4.57 -2.88 6.31
CA MET A 407 4.19 -2.25 7.58
C MET A 407 5.45 -1.84 8.33
N GLN A 408 5.52 -0.60 8.80
CA GLN A 408 6.62 -0.13 9.64
C GLN A 408 6.15 -0.06 11.09
N GLU A 409 7.01 -0.43 12.04
CA GLU A 409 6.77 -0.13 13.44
C GLU A 409 6.92 1.37 13.67
N ILE A 410 5.87 2.00 14.20
CA ILE A 410 5.87 3.43 14.44
C ILE A 410 6.45 3.72 15.83
N ASP A 411 7.59 4.43 15.86
CA ASP A 411 8.14 4.97 17.11
C ASP A 411 7.25 6.10 17.65
N LEU A 412 6.48 5.76 18.67
CA LEU A 412 5.57 6.69 19.35
C LEU A 412 6.31 7.86 20.02
N THR A 413 7.54 7.63 20.47
CA THR A 413 8.34 8.65 21.14
C THR A 413 8.80 9.68 20.12
N ASP A 414 9.26 9.23 18.96
CA ASP A 414 9.66 10.08 17.85
C ASP A 414 8.46 10.88 17.32
N TRP A 415 7.32 10.22 17.10
CA TRP A 415 6.08 10.87 16.65
C TRP A 415 5.64 11.98 17.61
N GLN A 416 5.59 11.69 18.91
CA GLN A 416 5.17 12.66 19.93
C GLN A 416 6.19 13.79 20.13
N ARG A 417 7.47 13.55 19.88
CA ARG A 417 8.53 14.56 19.97
C ARG A 417 8.43 15.59 18.85
N HIS A 418 8.11 15.15 17.64
CA HIS A 418 8.12 15.98 16.45
C HIS A 418 6.74 16.51 16.03
N THR A 419 5.69 16.24 16.82
CA THR A 419 4.36 16.80 16.58
C THR A 419 4.26 18.27 17.01
N ILE A 420 3.71 19.11 16.14
CA ILE A 420 3.36 20.51 16.42
C ILE A 420 1.86 20.67 16.72
N TYR A 421 1.52 21.70 17.49
CA TYR A 421 0.13 21.97 17.91
C TYR A 421 -0.28 23.39 17.53
N ARG A 422 -1.47 23.54 16.95
CA ARG A 422 -2.10 24.84 16.64
C ARG A 422 -3.40 24.96 17.41
N HIS A 423 -3.57 26.06 18.15
CA HIS A 423 -4.72 26.27 19.05
C HIS A 423 -4.92 25.15 20.11
N TYR A 424 -3.91 24.31 20.27
CA TYR A 424 -3.74 23.32 21.32
C TYR A 424 -2.34 23.45 21.90
N THR A 425 -2.15 22.85 23.07
CA THR A 425 -0.85 22.70 23.72
C THR A 425 -0.64 21.24 24.11
N ARG A 426 0.59 20.85 24.43
CA ARG A 426 0.90 19.48 24.92
C ARG A 426 0.08 19.09 26.15
N THR A 427 -0.36 20.06 26.95
CA THR A 427 -1.16 19.87 28.18
C THR A 427 -2.67 19.93 27.95
N SER A 428 -3.13 20.25 26.74
CA SER A 428 -4.57 20.27 26.43
C SER A 428 -5.16 18.88 26.57
N LYS A 429 -6.35 18.77 27.18
CA LYS A 429 -7.02 17.49 27.49
C LYS A 429 -7.10 16.58 26.26
N GLN A 430 -7.51 17.13 25.12
CA GLN A 430 -7.66 16.41 23.86
C GLN A 430 -6.32 15.89 23.31
N ILE A 431 -5.21 16.59 23.55
CA ILE A 431 -3.87 16.14 23.12
C ILE A 431 -3.37 15.01 24.02
N VAL A 432 -3.60 15.10 25.32
CA VAL A 432 -3.29 14.01 26.26
C VAL A 432 -4.09 12.76 25.90
N TRP A 433 -5.39 12.93 25.62
CA TRP A 433 -6.27 11.86 25.15
C TRP A 433 -5.85 11.28 23.80
N PHE A 434 -5.43 12.11 22.84
CA PHE A 434 -4.93 11.65 21.56
C PHE A 434 -3.73 10.71 21.73
N TRP A 435 -2.72 11.10 22.54
CA TRP A 435 -1.55 10.24 22.76
C TRP A 435 -1.85 9.02 23.63
N GLN A 436 -2.84 9.09 24.52
CA GLN A 436 -3.34 7.91 25.22
C GLN A 436 -3.95 6.93 24.21
N PHE A 437 -4.82 7.43 23.32
CA PHE A 437 -5.42 6.64 22.25
C PHE A 437 -4.37 5.98 21.36
N VAL A 438 -3.39 6.74 20.87
CA VAL A 438 -2.31 6.22 19.99
C VAL A 438 -1.48 5.12 20.67
N LYS A 439 -1.30 5.20 22.00
CA LYS A 439 -0.63 4.15 22.79
C LYS A 439 -1.49 2.89 22.96
N GLU A 440 -2.80 3.04 23.13
CA GLU A 440 -3.74 1.92 23.32
C GLU A 440 -3.97 1.11 22.03
N ILE A 441 -3.97 1.76 20.87
CA ILE A 441 -4.19 1.07 19.59
C ILE A 441 -2.96 0.28 19.12
N ASP A 442 -3.20 -0.73 18.29
CA ASP A 442 -2.19 -1.57 17.63
C ASP A 442 -1.49 -0.86 16.46
N ASN A 443 -0.38 -1.44 15.99
CA ASN A 443 0.44 -0.83 14.94
C ASN A 443 -0.32 -0.65 13.62
N GLU A 444 -1.24 -1.56 13.29
CA GLU A 444 -2.12 -1.43 12.12
C GLU A 444 -2.94 -0.14 12.17
N LYS A 445 -3.63 0.13 13.29
CA LYS A 445 -4.42 1.37 13.43
C LYS A 445 -3.53 2.62 13.51
N ARG A 446 -2.32 2.52 14.05
CA ARG A 446 -1.34 3.64 14.04
C ARG A 446 -0.94 4.00 12.62
N MET A 447 -0.68 3.02 11.76
CA MET A 447 -0.40 3.29 10.34
C MET A 447 -1.60 3.83 9.59
N ARG A 448 -2.82 3.33 9.87
CA ARG A 448 -4.04 3.92 9.27
C ARG A 448 -4.23 5.37 9.68
N LEU A 449 -3.94 5.72 10.94
CA LEU A 449 -3.92 7.10 11.40
C LEU A 449 -2.84 7.92 10.69
N LEU A 450 -1.64 7.37 10.49
CA LEU A 450 -0.58 8.02 9.72
C LEU A 450 -1.02 8.27 8.27
N GLN A 451 -1.57 7.28 7.59
CA GLN A 451 -2.13 7.40 6.24
C GLN A 451 -3.30 8.38 6.18
N PHE A 452 -4.13 8.43 7.22
CA PHE A 452 -5.22 9.39 7.31
C PHE A 452 -4.69 10.82 7.30
N VAL A 453 -3.62 11.11 8.06
CA VAL A 453 -3.11 12.48 8.23
C VAL A 453 -2.10 12.89 7.17
N THR A 454 -1.28 11.96 6.66
CA THR A 454 -0.16 12.24 5.75
C THR A 454 -0.38 11.75 4.32
N GLY A 455 -1.41 10.93 4.11
CA GLY A 455 -1.70 10.34 2.79
C GLY A 455 -0.82 9.16 2.40
N THR A 456 0.15 8.74 3.24
CA THR A 456 1.01 7.59 2.99
C THR A 456 1.29 6.79 4.28
N CYS A 457 1.60 5.51 4.16
CA CYS A 457 2.08 4.69 5.28
C CYS A 457 3.59 4.79 5.51
N ARG A 458 4.33 5.46 4.62
CA ARG A 458 5.79 5.51 4.65
C ARG A 458 6.30 6.65 5.51
N LEU A 459 7.33 6.37 6.31
CA LEU A 459 8.09 7.39 7.02
C LEU A 459 9.44 7.65 6.32
N PRO A 460 9.91 8.91 6.31
CA PRO A 460 11.28 9.23 5.92
C PRO A 460 12.31 8.49 6.78
N VAL A 461 13.52 8.32 6.27
CA VAL A 461 14.62 7.64 6.98
C VAL A 461 14.96 8.33 8.32
N GLY A 462 14.82 9.66 8.41
CA GLY A 462 14.98 10.42 9.66
C GLY A 462 13.74 10.46 10.57
N GLY A 463 12.73 9.63 10.30
CA GLY A 463 11.51 9.54 11.08
C GLY A 463 10.59 10.75 10.93
N PHE A 464 9.85 11.08 12.01
CA PHE A 464 8.87 12.16 12.02
C PHE A 464 9.50 13.57 11.96
N SER A 465 10.81 13.66 12.19
CA SER A 465 11.55 14.93 12.12
C SER A 465 11.67 15.47 10.69
N ASP A 466 11.76 14.56 9.72
CA ASP A 466 11.99 14.84 8.29
C ASP A 466 10.72 14.67 7.45
N LEU A 467 9.54 14.72 8.08
CA LEU A 467 8.27 14.66 7.35
C LEU A 467 8.18 15.78 6.31
N MET A 468 7.72 15.40 5.12
CA MET A 468 7.55 16.29 3.97
C MET A 468 6.07 16.49 3.68
N GLY A 469 5.71 17.68 3.24
CA GLY A 469 4.40 18.03 2.69
C GLY A 469 4.55 18.63 1.30
N SER A 470 3.46 19.16 0.73
CA SER A 470 3.47 19.70 -0.64
C SER A 470 4.43 20.89 -0.84
N ASN A 471 4.69 21.64 0.24
CA ASN A 471 5.50 22.85 0.25
C ASN A 471 6.91 22.63 0.84
N GLY A 472 7.37 21.37 0.98
CA GLY A 472 8.66 21.01 1.56
C GLY A 472 8.56 20.45 2.99
N PRO A 473 9.60 20.62 3.85
CA PRO A 473 9.61 20.06 5.20
C PRO A 473 8.42 20.53 6.05
N GLN A 474 7.57 19.59 6.46
CA GLN A 474 6.30 19.85 7.11
C GLN A 474 6.00 18.75 8.14
N LYS A 475 6.12 19.10 9.43
CA LYS A 475 5.90 18.18 10.55
C LYS A 475 4.42 17.84 10.74
N PHE A 476 4.19 16.70 11.39
CA PHE A 476 2.85 16.30 11.84
C PHE A 476 2.23 17.37 12.75
N CYS A 477 1.03 17.83 12.42
CA CYS A 477 0.35 18.93 13.11
C CYS A 477 -1.04 18.53 13.62
N ILE A 478 -1.36 18.87 14.86
CA ILE A 478 -2.74 18.76 15.38
C ILE A 478 -3.30 20.17 15.62
N GLU A 479 -4.41 20.49 14.96
CA GLU A 479 -5.06 21.79 15.04
C GLU A 479 -6.46 21.69 15.67
N LYS A 480 -6.81 22.63 16.56
CA LYS A 480 -8.16 22.71 17.12
C LYS A 480 -9.10 23.37 16.12
N VAL A 481 -9.96 22.57 15.49
CA VAL A 481 -10.95 23.03 14.51
C VAL A 481 -12.31 22.40 14.79
N GLY A 482 -13.40 23.15 14.57
CA GLY A 482 -14.76 22.62 14.56
C GLY A 482 -15.43 22.51 15.93
N LYS A 483 -16.56 21.79 15.93
CA LYS A 483 -17.44 21.57 17.09
C LYS A 483 -17.36 20.12 17.57
N GLU A 484 -17.78 19.88 18.81
CA GLU A 484 -17.70 18.57 19.49
C GLU A 484 -18.40 17.42 18.73
N ASN A 485 -19.37 17.71 17.87
CA ASN A 485 -20.11 16.70 17.12
C ASN A 485 -19.42 16.32 15.80
N TRP A 486 -18.49 17.16 15.33
CA TRP A 486 -17.81 16.96 14.07
C TRP A 486 -16.84 15.78 14.13
N LEU A 487 -16.65 15.14 12.99
CA LEU A 487 -15.60 14.15 12.83
C LEU A 487 -14.25 14.86 12.66
N PRO A 488 -13.15 14.21 13.08
CA PRO A 488 -11.83 14.73 12.78
C PRO A 488 -11.59 14.67 11.27
N ARG A 489 -10.84 15.64 10.75
CA ARG A 489 -10.51 15.75 9.33
C ARG A 489 -9.01 15.83 9.16
N SER A 490 -8.51 15.49 7.98
CA SER A 490 -7.09 15.60 7.67
C SER A 490 -6.87 16.45 6.44
N HIS A 491 -5.69 17.07 6.41
CA HIS A 491 -5.13 17.73 5.25
C HIS A 491 -3.77 17.12 4.98
N THR A 492 -3.75 16.18 4.04
CA THR A 492 -2.58 15.32 3.79
C THR A 492 -1.36 16.13 3.36
N CYS A 493 -1.56 17.16 2.53
CA CYS A 493 -0.51 18.05 2.04
C CYS A 493 0.22 18.83 3.14
N PHE A 494 -0.42 19.02 4.30
CA PHE A 494 0.15 19.74 5.44
C PHE A 494 0.49 18.82 6.62
N ASN A 495 0.33 17.50 6.46
CA ASN A 495 0.41 16.53 7.54
C ASN A 495 -0.42 16.96 8.77
N ARG A 496 -1.60 17.53 8.54
CA ARG A 496 -2.43 18.17 9.58
C ARG A 496 -3.68 17.37 9.89
N LEU A 497 -3.91 17.15 11.18
CA LEU A 497 -5.14 16.61 11.76
C LEU A 497 -5.94 17.74 12.42
N ASP A 498 -7.12 18.01 11.88
CA ASP A 498 -8.13 18.86 12.49
C ASP A 498 -8.86 18.04 13.55
N LEU A 499 -8.56 18.33 14.83
CA LEU A 499 -9.09 17.61 15.98
C LEU A 499 -10.10 18.47 16.76
N PRO A 500 -11.41 18.16 16.70
CA PRO A 500 -12.41 18.88 17.46
C PRO A 500 -12.18 18.81 18.97
N PRO A 501 -12.63 19.83 19.73
CA PRO A 501 -12.47 19.88 21.18
C PRO A 501 -13.46 18.99 21.91
N TYR A 502 -13.36 17.67 21.72
CA TYR A 502 -14.24 16.67 22.35
C TYR A 502 -14.29 16.81 23.87
N LYS A 503 -15.39 16.35 24.48
CA LYS A 503 -15.65 16.47 25.92
C LYS A 503 -15.11 15.32 26.76
N SER A 504 -14.90 14.15 26.16
CA SER A 504 -14.43 12.95 26.84
C SER A 504 -13.43 12.15 25.99
N TYR A 505 -12.65 11.30 26.67
CA TYR A 505 -11.76 10.35 26.03
C TYR A 505 -12.50 9.39 25.10
N GLU A 506 -13.61 8.81 25.57
CA GLU A 506 -14.42 7.87 24.80
C GLU A 506 -14.97 8.48 23.51
N GLN A 507 -15.45 9.74 23.57
CA GLN A 507 -15.92 10.45 22.39
C GLN A 507 -14.78 10.64 21.37
N LEU A 508 -13.58 11.02 21.83
CA LEU A 508 -12.42 11.19 20.96
C LEU A 508 -12.01 9.85 20.33
N LYS A 509 -11.98 8.77 21.11
CA LYS A 509 -11.62 7.42 20.67
C LYS A 509 -12.59 6.90 19.60
N GLU A 510 -13.89 7.00 19.86
CA GLU A 510 -14.93 6.60 18.91
C GLU A 510 -14.83 7.38 17.59
N LYS A 511 -14.72 8.71 17.67
CA LYS A 511 -14.68 9.58 16.48
C LYS A 511 -13.40 9.41 15.67
N LEU A 512 -12.25 9.21 16.32
CA LEU A 512 -10.98 8.92 15.62
C LEU A 512 -11.00 7.54 14.98
N LEU A 513 -11.45 6.50 15.69
CA LEU A 513 -11.58 5.14 15.12
C LEU A 513 -12.50 5.15 13.91
N PHE A 514 -13.65 5.82 14.03
CA PHE A 514 -14.58 5.97 12.92
C PHE A 514 -13.91 6.68 11.73
N ALA A 515 -13.20 7.78 11.93
CA ALA A 515 -12.57 8.52 10.83
C ALA A 515 -11.41 7.77 10.14
N ILE A 516 -10.59 7.02 10.89
CA ILE A 516 -9.46 6.26 10.31
C ILE A 516 -9.94 4.96 9.65
N GLU A 517 -11.09 4.42 10.04
CA GLU A 517 -11.71 3.28 9.38
C GLU A 517 -12.53 3.75 8.18
N GLU A 518 -13.39 4.76 8.29
CA GLU A 518 -14.28 5.25 7.23
C GLU A 518 -13.59 6.16 6.19
N THR A 519 -12.53 5.66 5.57
CA THR A 519 -11.67 6.39 4.63
C THR A 519 -12.18 6.48 3.19
N GLU A 520 -13.29 5.80 2.87
CA GLU A 520 -13.98 5.92 1.58
C GLU A 520 -15.41 6.44 1.82
N GLY A 521 -15.63 7.73 1.53
CA GLY A 521 -16.97 8.28 1.35
C GLY A 521 -17.61 8.91 2.59
N PHE A 522 -17.32 10.19 2.81
CA PHE A 522 -18.36 11.14 3.21
C PHE A 522 -18.16 12.42 2.40
N GLY A 523 -18.81 12.41 1.24
CA GLY A 523 -19.24 13.59 0.50
C GLY A 523 -20.72 13.85 0.79
N GLN A 524 -21.10 13.84 2.07
CA GLN A 524 -22.37 14.36 2.56
C GLN A 524 -22.08 15.17 3.82
N GLU A 525 -21.46 16.33 3.60
CA GLU A 525 -21.90 17.59 4.21
C GLU A 525 -21.92 18.64 3.09
#